data_AF-A0A150XRX7-F1
#
_entry.id   AF-A0A150XRX7-F1
#
_cell.length_a   1.000
_cell.length_b   1.000
_cell.length_c   1.000
_cell.angle_alpha   90.00
_cell.angle_beta   90.00
_cell.angle_gamma   90.00
#
_symmetry.space_group_name_H-M   'P 1'
#
loop_
_entity.id
_entity.type
_entity.pdbx_description
1 polymer ?
#
loop_
_entity_poly.entity_id
_entity_poly.type
_entity_poly.pdbx_seq_one_letter_code
_entity_poly.pdbx_strand_id
1 'polypeptide(L)'
;MNNTTVGIVGLSITIFFILGFASLFIYNPQTIEEVNNVTTIASFNITGMNGRWLAAYIIYLMIGLLNLTFVFGLFRMSKNDTPIIIGKILILIAGLTWTSFGIIPWDPYSDTDIHTVIIRVIAMIIVIPVGLIFIAIEFKKMIKDKFLKYYTLTTGLIILIMGILSLFVFNDQTFIRTNISLVIYFLWFGVFGLRLLQIRNGQEGLQTKSTSS
;
A
#
# COMPACT_ATOMS: atom_id res chain seq x y z
N MET A 1 0.67 -14.96 -13.92
CA MET A 1 -0.64 -14.46 -13.43
C MET A 1 -1.17 -13.58 -14.53
N ASN A 2 -2.43 -13.76 -14.94
CA ASN A 2 -3.01 -12.90 -15.96
C ASN A 2 -3.37 -11.52 -15.38
N ASN A 3 -3.62 -10.53 -16.23
CA ASN A 3 -3.96 -9.16 -15.82
C ASN A 3 -5.18 -9.12 -14.90
N THR A 4 -6.14 -10.01 -15.11
CA THR A 4 -7.37 -10.12 -14.31
C THR A 4 -7.07 -10.46 -12.86
N THR A 5 -6.27 -11.50 -12.62
CA THR A 5 -5.93 -11.92 -11.26
C THR A 5 -5.17 -10.81 -10.54
N VAL A 6 -4.21 -10.14 -11.20
CA VAL A 6 -3.51 -8.98 -10.61
C VAL A 6 -4.48 -7.85 -10.32
N GLY A 7 -5.42 -7.61 -11.23
CA GLY A 7 -6.49 -6.62 -11.06
C GLY A 7 -7.36 -6.87 -9.83
N ILE A 8 -7.84 -8.11 -9.67
CA ILE A 8 -8.65 -8.54 -8.52
C ILE A 8 -7.84 -8.43 -7.23
N VAL A 9 -6.58 -8.90 -7.20
CA VAL A 9 -5.74 -8.79 -6.01
C VAL A 9 -5.53 -7.33 -5.61
N GLY A 10 -5.26 -6.44 -6.57
CA GLY A 10 -5.11 -5.00 -6.32
C GLY A 10 -6.37 -4.37 -5.71
N LEU A 11 -7.55 -4.72 -6.23
CA LEU A 11 -8.83 -4.30 -5.67
C LEU A 11 -9.05 -4.83 -4.25
N SER A 12 -8.77 -6.11 -4.02
CA SER A 12 -8.93 -6.74 -2.72
C SER A 12 -8.06 -6.06 -1.67
N ILE A 13 -6.82 -5.67 -1.99
CA ILE A 13 -5.94 -4.92 -1.07
C ILE A 13 -6.65 -3.67 -0.55
N THR A 14 -7.20 -2.84 -1.43
CA THR A 14 -7.90 -1.60 -1.04
C THR A 14 -9.15 -1.88 -0.23
N ILE A 15 -9.95 -2.88 -0.62
CA ILE A 15 -11.19 -3.25 0.08
C ILE A 15 -10.87 -3.72 1.51
N PHE A 16 -9.90 -4.64 1.65
CA PHE A 16 -9.49 -5.13 2.97
C PHE A 16 -8.87 -4.05 3.83
N PHE A 17 -8.12 -3.11 3.24
CA PHE A 17 -7.62 -1.95 3.95
C PHE A 17 -8.75 -1.08 4.51
N ILE A 18 -9.68 -0.66 3.66
CA ILE A 18 -10.79 0.21 4.06
C ILE A 18 -11.69 -0.48 5.09
N LEU A 19 -12.17 -1.68 4.80
CA LEU A 19 -13.07 -2.42 5.69
C LEU A 19 -12.38 -2.83 6.99
N GLY A 20 -11.11 -3.24 6.91
CA GLY A 20 -10.30 -3.63 8.06
C GLY A 20 -10.13 -2.47 9.03
N PHE A 21 -9.63 -1.32 8.56
CA PHE A 21 -9.44 -0.16 9.42
C PHE A 21 -10.76 0.46 9.88
N ALA A 22 -11.80 0.52 9.04
CA ALA A 22 -13.12 0.97 9.46
C ALA A 22 -13.67 0.12 10.61
N SER A 23 -13.56 -1.21 10.50
CA SER A 23 -13.96 -2.14 11.57
C SER A 23 -13.11 -1.93 12.82
N LEU A 24 -11.80 -1.72 12.67
CA LEU A 24 -10.90 -1.50 13.79
C LEU A 24 -11.24 -0.23 14.58
N PHE A 25 -11.55 0.87 13.89
CA PHE A 25 -11.96 2.13 14.51
C PHE A 25 -13.32 2.02 15.22
N ILE A 26 -14.25 1.22 14.69
CA ILE A 26 -15.53 0.93 15.35
C ILE A 26 -15.30 0.14 16.65
N TYR A 27 -14.40 -0.84 16.66
CA TYR A 27 -14.07 -1.62 17.86
C TYR A 27 -13.26 -0.84 18.89
N ASN A 28 -12.55 0.21 18.48
CA ASN A 28 -11.61 0.95 19.34
C ASN A 28 -11.79 2.47 19.19
N PRO A 29 -12.97 3.04 19.49
CA PRO A 29 -13.21 4.48 19.32
C PRO A 29 -12.28 5.34 20.20
N GLN A 30 -11.85 4.79 21.35
CA GLN A 30 -10.97 5.43 22.33
C GLN A 30 -9.54 5.63 21.81
N THR A 31 -9.11 4.80 20.85
CA THR A 31 -7.78 4.89 20.25
C THR A 31 -7.59 6.09 19.33
N ILE A 32 -8.60 6.95 19.15
CA ILE A 32 -8.42 8.25 18.48
C ILE A 32 -8.11 9.35 19.51
N GLU A 33 -8.66 9.27 20.72
CA GLU A 33 -8.54 10.30 21.75
C GLU A 33 -7.35 10.08 22.70
N GLU A 34 -7.05 8.83 23.09
CA GLU A 34 -5.87 8.51 23.93
C GLU A 34 -4.56 8.47 23.13
N VAL A 35 -4.65 8.37 21.81
CA VAL A 35 -3.52 8.32 20.85
C VAL A 35 -3.19 9.72 20.30
N ASN A 36 -3.61 10.77 21.00
CA ASN A 36 -3.48 12.16 20.53
C ASN A 36 -2.04 12.65 20.30
N ASN A 37 -0.98 11.83 20.40
CA ASN A 37 0.38 12.30 20.14
C ASN A 37 1.40 11.32 19.52
N VAL A 38 1.15 10.01 19.30
CA VAL A 38 2.30 9.10 19.03
C VAL A 38 2.16 8.04 17.93
N THR A 39 1.00 7.42 17.67
CA THR A 39 0.99 6.16 16.91
C THR A 39 0.17 6.18 15.62
N THR A 40 0.84 6.19 14.47
CA THR A 40 0.33 6.02 13.09
C THR A 40 -0.45 4.72 12.88
N ILE A 41 -1.26 4.64 11.82
CA ILE A 41 -1.90 3.39 11.38
C ILE A 41 -0.84 2.28 11.14
N ALA A 42 0.37 2.65 10.75
CA ALA A 42 1.52 1.75 10.64
C ALA A 42 2.23 1.46 11.98
N SER A 43 1.70 1.92 13.11
CA SER A 43 2.29 1.70 14.44
C SER A 43 1.23 1.50 15.53
N PHE A 44 0.07 0.92 15.24
CA PHE A 44 -0.86 0.54 16.31
C PHE A 44 -0.21 -0.49 17.24
N ASN A 45 -0.32 -0.29 18.55
CA ASN A 45 -0.02 -1.32 19.53
C ASN A 45 -1.16 -2.35 19.52
N ILE A 46 -0.87 -3.56 19.02
CA ILE A 46 -1.86 -4.63 18.89
C ILE A 46 -2.06 -5.39 20.22
N THR A 47 -1.09 -5.35 21.12
CA THR A 47 -1.02 -6.22 22.30
C THR A 47 -2.15 -5.95 23.32
N GLY A 48 -2.59 -4.69 23.43
CA GLY A 48 -3.64 -4.26 24.36
C GLY A 48 -5.00 -3.92 23.73
N MET A 49 -5.17 -4.11 22.43
CA MET A 49 -6.32 -3.58 21.68
C MET A 49 -7.47 -4.60 21.54
N ASN A 50 -8.71 -4.12 21.67
CA ASN A 50 -9.89 -4.94 21.32
C ASN A 50 -9.88 -5.24 19.83
N GLY A 51 -10.11 -6.49 19.43
CA GLY A 51 -9.96 -6.89 18.04
C GLY A 51 -8.50 -7.02 17.58
N ARG A 52 -7.54 -7.26 18.48
CA ARG A 52 -6.13 -7.55 18.14
C ARG A 52 -5.93 -8.56 17.01
N TRP A 53 -6.78 -9.58 16.94
CA TRP A 53 -6.69 -10.62 15.90
C TRP A 53 -7.06 -10.07 14.52
N LEU A 54 -8.03 -9.15 14.46
CA LEU A 54 -8.44 -8.46 13.23
C LEU A 54 -7.27 -7.60 12.75
N ALA A 55 -6.67 -6.82 13.66
CA ALA A 55 -5.50 -6.01 13.34
C ALA A 55 -4.32 -6.86 12.84
N ALA A 56 -3.91 -7.87 13.61
CA ALA A 56 -2.77 -8.71 13.28
C ALA A 56 -2.98 -9.49 11.96
N TYR A 57 -4.08 -10.24 11.85
CA TYR A 57 -4.24 -11.22 10.78
C TYR A 57 -4.89 -10.66 9.52
N ILE A 58 -5.92 -9.83 9.66
CA ILE A 58 -6.66 -9.28 8.51
C ILE A 58 -5.99 -8.02 8.00
N ILE A 59 -5.65 -7.08 8.89
CA ILE A 59 -5.14 -5.77 8.48
C ILE A 59 -3.66 -5.82 8.14
N TYR A 60 -2.81 -6.40 8.98
CA TYR A 60 -1.37 -6.41 8.71
C TYR A 60 -0.95 -7.61 7.88
N LEU A 61 -1.20 -8.83 8.37
CA LEU A 61 -0.71 -10.05 7.71
C LEU A 61 -1.35 -10.24 6.32
N MET A 62 -2.68 -10.27 6.23
CA MET A 62 -3.36 -10.56 4.96
C MET A 62 -3.15 -9.47 3.91
N ILE A 63 -3.27 -8.19 4.26
CA ILE A 63 -2.97 -7.09 3.31
C ILE A 63 -1.51 -7.15 2.86
N GLY A 64 -0.58 -7.44 3.77
CA GLY A 64 0.84 -7.61 3.45
C GLY A 64 1.06 -8.74 2.43
N LEU A 65 0.48 -9.92 2.67
CA LEU A 65 0.54 -11.06 1.75
C LEU A 65 -0.13 -10.78 0.40
N LEU A 66 -1.25 -10.06 0.38
CA LEU A 66 -1.91 -9.63 -0.85
C LEU A 66 -1.00 -8.68 -1.64
N ASN A 67 -0.33 -7.75 -0.97
CA ASN A 67 0.64 -6.85 -1.59
C ASN A 67 1.81 -7.64 -2.22
N LEU A 68 2.39 -8.61 -1.50
CA LEU A 68 3.41 -9.50 -2.08
C LEU A 68 2.90 -10.23 -3.33
N THR A 69 1.69 -10.79 -3.25
CA THR A 69 1.05 -11.50 -4.37
C THR A 69 0.84 -10.57 -5.57
N PHE A 70 0.40 -9.34 -5.33
CA PHE A 70 0.22 -8.33 -6.36
C PHE A 70 1.55 -8.02 -7.07
N VAL A 71 2.62 -7.78 -6.30
CA VAL A 71 3.95 -7.47 -6.85
C VAL A 71 4.53 -8.65 -7.62
N PHE A 72 4.40 -9.90 -7.15
CA PHE A 72 4.75 -11.09 -7.93
C PHE A 72 3.94 -11.18 -9.23
N GLY A 73 2.68 -10.77 -9.19
CA GLY A 73 1.85 -10.56 -10.38
C GLY A 73 2.48 -9.59 -11.37
N LEU A 74 2.91 -8.42 -10.90
CA LEU A 74 3.59 -7.41 -11.73
C LEU A 74 4.91 -7.91 -12.31
N PHE A 75 5.69 -8.71 -11.56
CA PHE A 75 6.90 -9.37 -12.08
C PHE A 75 6.62 -10.26 -13.30
N ARG A 76 5.48 -10.95 -13.31
CA ARG A 76 5.08 -11.82 -14.43
C ARG A 76 4.45 -11.06 -15.60
N MET A 77 3.84 -9.90 -15.36
CA MET A 77 3.09 -9.15 -16.38
C MET A 77 3.95 -8.23 -17.24
N SER A 78 5.09 -7.77 -16.75
CA SER A 78 5.87 -6.72 -17.42
C SER A 78 7.24 -7.20 -17.86
N LYS A 79 7.80 -6.52 -18.88
CA LYS A 79 9.24 -6.59 -19.12
C LYS A 79 9.98 -6.06 -17.89
N ASN A 80 11.10 -6.71 -17.57
CA ASN A 80 11.85 -6.48 -16.34
C ASN A 80 13.10 -5.63 -16.64
N ASP A 81 12.87 -4.39 -17.04
CA ASP A 81 13.94 -3.40 -17.13
C ASP A 81 14.39 -2.99 -15.72
N THR A 82 15.67 -2.63 -15.56
CA THR A 82 16.28 -2.36 -14.26
C THR A 82 15.48 -1.39 -13.37
N PRO A 83 14.98 -0.22 -13.86
CA PRO A 83 14.19 0.68 -13.02
C PRO A 83 12.88 0.04 -12.52
N ILE A 84 12.21 -0.75 -13.37
CA ILE A 84 10.97 -1.44 -13.04
C ILE A 84 11.23 -2.53 -11.99
N ILE A 85 12.32 -3.29 -12.14
CA ILE A 85 12.71 -4.31 -11.16
C ILE A 85 12.95 -3.66 -9.80
N ILE A 86 13.77 -2.60 -9.74
CA ILE A 86 14.06 -1.88 -8.49
C ILE A 86 12.76 -1.40 -7.85
N GLY A 87 11.89 -0.77 -8.62
CA GLY A 87 10.60 -0.31 -8.13
C GLY A 87 9.74 -1.43 -7.54
N LYS A 88 9.63 -2.57 -8.24
CA LYS A 88 8.91 -3.76 -7.72
C LYS A 88 9.54 -4.33 -6.45
N ILE A 89 10.87 -4.42 -6.38
CA ILE A 89 11.57 -4.90 -5.18
C ILE A 89 11.25 -3.99 -3.99
N LEU A 90 11.25 -2.67 -4.18
CA LEU A 90 10.89 -1.72 -3.13
C LEU A 90 9.43 -1.92 -2.66
N ILE A 91 8.46 -2.05 -3.57
CA ILE A 91 7.07 -2.34 -3.17
C ILE A 91 6.95 -3.71 -2.48
N LEU A 92 7.75 -4.70 -2.87
CA LEU A 92 7.82 -6.00 -2.21
C LEU A 92 8.33 -5.88 -0.77
N ILE A 93 9.41 -5.10 -0.56
CA ILE A 93 9.92 -4.79 0.78
C ILE A 93 8.84 -4.10 1.62
N ALA A 94 8.08 -3.15 1.05
CA ALA A 94 6.98 -2.51 1.75
C ALA A 94 5.90 -3.53 2.20
N GLY A 95 5.57 -4.51 1.35
CA GLY A 95 4.66 -5.61 1.70
C GLY A 95 5.20 -6.51 2.81
N LEU A 96 6.50 -6.81 2.81
CA LEU A 96 7.15 -7.56 3.89
C LEU A 96 7.13 -6.78 5.21
N THR A 97 7.44 -5.49 5.18
CA THR A 97 7.38 -4.64 6.37
C THR A 97 5.94 -4.57 6.89
N TRP A 98 4.94 -4.49 6.02
CA TRP A 98 3.52 -4.49 6.42
C TRP A 98 3.12 -5.81 7.11
N THR A 99 3.56 -6.94 6.54
CA THR A 99 3.37 -8.27 7.13
C THR A 99 4.00 -8.35 8.52
N SER A 100 5.17 -7.75 8.72
CA SER A 100 5.89 -7.78 9.99
C SER A 100 5.11 -7.13 11.15
N PHE A 101 4.24 -6.15 10.88
CA PHE A 101 3.39 -5.55 11.92
C PHE A 101 2.36 -6.52 12.50
N GLY A 102 1.94 -7.54 11.74
CA GLY A 102 1.01 -8.56 12.23
C GLY A 102 1.69 -9.68 13.00
N ILE A 103 2.99 -9.93 12.74
CA ILE A 103 3.75 -11.05 13.32
C ILE A 103 4.54 -10.62 14.56
N ILE A 104 5.13 -9.42 14.49
CA ILE A 104 5.97 -8.87 15.54
C ILE A 104 5.21 -7.67 16.12
N PRO A 105 4.29 -7.91 17.07
CA PRO A 105 3.67 -6.83 17.84
C PRO A 105 4.78 -6.10 18.60
N TRP A 106 4.51 -4.85 18.96
CA TRP A 106 5.46 -4.01 19.66
C TRP A 106 4.81 -3.49 20.94
N ASP A 107 5.58 -3.40 22.02
CA ASP A 107 5.13 -2.82 23.27
C ASP A 107 5.62 -1.36 23.40
N PRO A 108 4.74 -0.36 23.54
CA PRO A 108 5.11 1.03 23.74
C PRO A 108 5.84 1.31 25.05
N TYR A 109 5.86 0.36 26.00
CA TYR A 109 6.62 0.48 27.23
C TYR A 109 8.02 -0.15 27.15
N SER A 110 8.38 -0.70 25.97
CA SER A 110 9.69 -1.30 25.68
C SER A 110 10.50 -0.40 24.76
N ASP A 111 11.61 0.15 25.25
CA ASP A 111 12.49 1.05 24.48
C ASP A 111 13.02 0.39 23.19
N THR A 112 13.34 -0.90 23.23
CA THR A 112 13.81 -1.65 22.05
C THR A 112 12.73 -1.80 20.97
N ASP A 113 11.47 -1.85 21.37
CA ASP A 113 10.34 -2.04 20.46
C ASP A 113 9.96 -0.73 19.75
N ILE A 114 10.06 0.40 20.47
CA ILE A 114 9.86 1.75 19.90
C ILE A 114 10.81 2.01 18.74
N HIS A 115 12.11 1.75 18.91
CA HIS A 115 13.09 1.95 17.84
C HIS A 115 12.78 1.09 16.61
N THR A 116 12.36 -0.16 16.83
CA THR A 116 12.01 -1.09 15.75
C THR A 116 10.84 -0.56 14.92
N VAL A 117 9.82 -0.01 15.57
CA VAL A 117 8.63 0.55 14.92
C VAL A 117 8.97 1.82 14.13
N ILE A 118 9.75 2.71 14.72
CA ILE A 118 10.23 3.93 14.04
C ILE A 118 10.99 3.56 12.77
N ILE A 119 11.90 2.61 12.83
CA ILE A 119 12.66 2.13 11.66
C ILE A 119 11.72 1.59 10.58
N ARG A 120 10.73 0.77 10.94
CA ARG A 120 9.74 0.24 9.99
C ARG A 120 8.93 1.34 9.32
N VAL A 121 8.46 2.33 10.07
CA VAL A 121 7.68 3.46 9.56
C VAL A 121 8.52 4.33 8.63
N ILE A 122 9.74 4.71 9.04
CA ILE A 122 10.66 5.49 8.19
C ILE A 122 10.98 4.72 6.91
N ALA A 123 11.26 3.42 7.02
CA ALA A 123 11.51 2.56 5.87
C ALA A 123 10.32 2.58 4.91
N MET A 124 9.07 2.46 5.39
CA MET A 124 7.89 2.55 4.52
C MET A 124 7.75 3.90 3.83
N ILE A 125 7.96 4.99 4.55
CA ILE A 125 7.84 6.36 4.02
C ILE A 125 8.85 6.60 2.89
N ILE A 126 10.01 5.95 2.91
CA ILE A 126 11.03 6.09 1.85
C ILE A 126 10.80 5.06 0.74
N VAL A 127 10.62 3.79 1.09
CA VAL A 127 10.57 2.66 0.16
C VAL A 127 9.36 2.75 -0.77
N ILE A 128 8.19 3.10 -0.25
CA ILE A 128 6.95 3.19 -1.04
C ILE A 128 7.05 4.25 -2.15
N PRO A 129 7.27 5.53 -1.86
CA PRO A 129 7.26 6.55 -2.91
C PRO A 129 8.39 6.36 -3.91
N VAL A 130 9.59 5.99 -3.45
CA VAL A 130 10.72 5.69 -4.35
C VAL A 130 10.36 4.53 -5.26
N GLY A 131 9.79 3.45 -4.72
CA GLY A 131 9.33 2.31 -5.50
C GLY A 131 8.31 2.68 -6.58
N LEU A 132 7.30 3.49 -6.23
CA LEU A 132 6.29 3.97 -7.18
C LEU A 132 6.89 4.86 -8.27
N ILE A 133 7.80 5.77 -7.92
CA ILE A 133 8.48 6.64 -8.89
C ILE A 133 9.28 5.80 -9.89
N PHE A 134 10.04 4.80 -9.42
CA PHE A 134 10.80 3.90 -10.29
C PHE A 134 9.91 3.09 -11.24
N ILE A 135 8.77 2.59 -10.76
CA ILE A 135 7.75 1.93 -11.61
C ILE A 135 7.21 2.92 -12.66
N ALA A 136 6.99 4.19 -12.29
CA ALA A 136 6.39 5.19 -13.15
C ALA A 136 7.29 5.69 -14.28
N ILE A 137 8.62 5.76 -14.08
CA ILE A 137 9.57 6.25 -15.10
C ILE A 137 9.41 5.45 -16.40
N GLU A 138 9.45 4.12 -16.29
CA GLU A 138 9.39 3.19 -17.42
C GLU A 138 8.01 2.53 -17.59
N PHE A 139 6.96 3.12 -17.03
CA PHE A 139 5.62 2.54 -16.97
C PHE A 139 5.08 2.08 -18.33
N LYS A 140 5.40 2.81 -19.42
CA LYS A 140 4.96 2.47 -20.78
C LYS A 140 5.42 1.08 -21.23
N LYS A 141 6.53 0.59 -20.68
CA LYS A 141 7.08 -0.75 -20.96
C LYS A 141 6.36 -1.85 -20.17
N MET A 142 5.62 -1.47 -19.12
CA MET A 142 4.79 -2.37 -18.34
C MET A 142 3.36 -2.41 -18.85
N ILE A 143 2.68 -1.26 -18.92
CA ILE A 143 1.32 -1.14 -19.43
C ILE A 143 1.28 0.13 -20.29
N LYS A 144 0.75 0.03 -21.52
CA LYS A 144 0.57 1.17 -22.43
C LYS A 144 -0.61 2.05 -22.03
N ASP A 145 -0.70 2.43 -20.76
CA ASP A 145 -1.74 3.29 -20.20
C ASP A 145 -1.11 4.56 -19.60
N LYS A 146 -1.39 5.71 -20.21
CA LYS A 146 -0.85 7.00 -19.77
C LYS A 146 -1.43 7.44 -18.43
N PHE A 147 -2.71 7.15 -18.17
CA PHE A 147 -3.37 7.52 -16.93
C PHE A 147 -2.69 6.83 -15.74
N LEU A 148 -2.48 5.51 -15.82
CA LEU A 148 -1.80 4.77 -14.74
C LEU A 148 -0.36 5.23 -14.54
N LYS A 149 0.36 5.59 -15.61
CA LYS A 149 1.70 6.16 -15.48
C LYS A 149 1.69 7.40 -14.60
N TYR A 150 0.88 8.40 -14.96
CA TYR A 150 0.83 9.66 -14.24
C TYR A 150 0.24 9.50 -12.85
N TYR A 151 -0.81 8.69 -12.71
CA TYR A 151 -1.40 8.37 -11.41
C TYR A 151 -0.36 7.74 -10.47
N THR A 152 0.38 6.72 -10.91
CA THR A 152 1.45 6.09 -10.11
C THR A 152 2.55 7.09 -9.73
N LEU A 153 2.97 7.94 -10.67
CA LEU A 153 3.97 8.97 -10.41
C LEU A 153 3.48 9.97 -9.37
N THR A 154 2.27 10.48 -9.55
CA THR A 154 1.63 11.45 -8.64
C THR A 154 1.42 10.85 -7.26
N THR A 155 0.98 9.59 -7.15
CA THR A 155 0.89 8.88 -5.86
C THR A 155 2.26 8.86 -5.16
N GLY A 156 3.32 8.46 -5.87
CA GLY A 156 4.68 8.43 -5.31
C GLY A 156 5.17 9.80 -4.86
N LEU A 157 4.97 10.84 -5.67
CA LEU A 157 5.38 12.21 -5.34
C LEU A 157 4.59 12.78 -4.15
N ILE A 158 3.28 12.56 -4.09
CA ILE A 158 2.45 13.05 -2.97
C ILE A 158 2.88 12.38 -1.65
N ILE A 159 3.08 11.06 -1.65
CA ILE A 159 3.56 10.34 -0.45
C ILE A 159 4.93 10.86 -0.03
N LEU A 160 5.85 11.09 -0.98
CA LEU A 160 7.17 11.64 -0.69
C LEU A 160 7.08 13.05 -0.07
N ILE A 161 6.28 13.94 -0.66
CA ILE A 161 6.07 15.30 -0.16
C ILE A 161 5.45 15.26 1.24
N MET A 162 4.43 14.43 1.47
CA MET A 162 3.80 14.26 2.78
C MET A 162 4.80 13.71 3.81
N GLY A 163 5.65 12.77 3.43
CA GLY A 163 6.73 12.23 4.27
C GLY A 163 7.75 13.30 4.64
N ILE A 164 8.21 14.10 3.68
CA ILE A 164 9.13 15.21 3.91
C ILE A 164 8.51 16.28 4.82
N LEU A 165 7.28 16.70 4.55
CA LEU A 165 6.56 17.68 5.38
C LEU A 165 6.38 17.17 6.82
N SER A 166 6.22 15.86 7.00
CA SER A 166 6.12 15.22 8.31
C SER A 166 7.43 15.28 9.11
N LEU A 167 8.59 15.42 8.45
CA LEU A 167 9.89 15.62 9.11
C LEU A 167 10.15 17.08 9.50
N PHE A 168 9.59 18.04 8.77
CA PHE A 168 9.85 19.47 8.99
C PHE A 168 8.82 20.15 9.90
N VAL A 169 7.60 19.63 9.98
CA VAL A 169 6.53 20.20 10.82
C VAL A 169 6.39 19.37 12.10
N PHE A 170 7.14 19.75 13.13
CA PHE A 170 7.29 19.01 14.39
C PHE A 170 6.09 19.00 15.35
N ASN A 171 4.95 19.63 15.02
CA ASN A 171 3.79 19.69 15.93
C ASN A 171 2.49 19.06 15.38
N ASP A 172 1.81 18.36 16.30
CA ASP A 172 0.41 17.91 16.42
C ASP A 172 -0.26 17.12 15.28
N GLN A 173 0.28 17.07 14.06
CA GLN A 173 -0.43 16.42 12.92
C GLN A 173 0.39 15.44 12.09
N THR A 174 1.58 15.05 12.55
CA THR A 174 2.43 14.06 11.86
C THR A 174 1.69 12.73 11.66
N PHE A 175 0.91 12.31 12.66
CA PHE A 175 0.03 11.13 12.57
C PHE A 175 -0.95 11.18 11.39
N ILE A 176 -1.68 12.29 11.24
CA ILE A 176 -2.69 12.48 10.19
C ILE A 176 -2.02 12.38 8.81
N ARG A 177 -0.87 13.02 8.63
CA ARG A 177 -0.12 13.00 7.36
C ARG A 177 0.35 11.60 6.99
N THR A 178 0.86 10.82 7.96
CA THR A 178 1.25 9.43 7.71
C THR A 178 0.05 8.58 7.32
N ASN A 179 -1.09 8.74 7.99
CA ASN A 179 -2.31 7.99 7.67
C ASN A 179 -2.86 8.34 6.28
N ILE A 180 -2.89 9.62 5.93
CA ILE A 180 -3.28 10.07 4.58
C ILE A 180 -2.35 9.44 3.53
N SER A 181 -1.04 9.42 3.79
CA SER A 181 -0.06 8.82 2.88
C SER A 181 -0.31 7.32 2.67
N LEU A 182 -0.62 6.59 3.75
CA LEU A 182 -0.97 5.17 3.69
C LEU A 182 -2.29 4.96 2.93
N VAL A 183 -3.31 5.78 3.17
CA VAL A 183 -4.59 5.72 2.43
C VAL A 183 -4.34 5.92 0.94
N ILE A 184 -3.54 6.92 0.56
CA ILE A 184 -3.17 7.18 -0.85
C ILE A 184 -2.43 5.97 -1.45
N TYR A 185 -1.52 5.35 -0.70
CA TYR A 185 -0.82 4.14 -1.12
C TYR A 185 -1.78 2.95 -1.34
N PHE A 186 -2.71 2.70 -0.43
CA PHE A 186 -3.65 1.59 -0.56
C PHE A 186 -4.72 1.84 -1.61
N LEU A 187 -5.13 3.09 -1.85
CA LEU A 187 -5.98 3.47 -2.98
C LEU A 187 -5.27 3.22 -4.33
N TRP A 188 -3.94 3.35 -4.38
CA TRP A 188 -3.20 3.10 -5.60
C TRP A 188 -3.37 1.68 -6.12
N PHE A 189 -3.36 0.66 -5.24
CA PHE A 189 -3.64 -0.72 -5.65
C PHE A 189 -5.02 -0.89 -6.27
N GLY A 190 -6.03 -0.22 -5.71
CA GLY A 190 -7.42 -0.31 -6.18
C GLY A 190 -7.61 0.35 -7.54
N VAL A 191 -7.06 1.55 -7.73
CA VAL A 191 -7.10 2.24 -9.03
C VAL A 191 -6.31 1.46 -10.08
N PHE A 192 -5.12 0.98 -9.73
CA PHE A 192 -4.31 0.14 -10.62
C PHE A 192 -5.07 -1.14 -11.00
N GLY A 193 -5.67 -1.80 -10.01
CA GLY A 193 -6.38 -3.05 -10.19
C GLY A 193 -7.64 -2.90 -11.06
N LEU A 194 -8.46 -1.88 -10.78
CA LEU A 194 -9.63 -1.52 -11.60
C LEU A 194 -9.24 -1.29 -13.05
N ARG A 195 -8.15 -0.54 -13.26
CA ARG A 195 -7.74 -0.18 -14.62
C ARG A 195 -7.22 -1.38 -15.40
N LEU A 196 -6.53 -2.32 -14.75
CA LEU A 196 -6.16 -3.59 -15.36
C LEU A 196 -7.38 -4.40 -15.82
N LEU A 197 -8.44 -4.44 -15.01
CA LEU A 197 -9.69 -5.13 -15.35
C LEU A 197 -10.40 -4.45 -16.53
N GLN A 198 -10.43 -3.12 -16.56
CA GLN A 198 -11.04 -2.35 -17.66
C GLN A 198 -10.30 -2.56 -19.00
N ILE A 199 -8.97 -2.57 -18.99
CA ILE A 199 -8.16 -2.76 -20.21
C ILE A 199 -8.48 -4.11 -20.85
N ARG A 200 -8.67 -5.17 -20.06
CA ARG A 200 -9.04 -6.49 -20.57
C ARG A 200 -10.41 -6.48 -21.24
N ASN A 201 -11.43 -5.98 -20.55
CA ASN A 201 -12.81 -5.99 -21.07
C ASN A 201 -12.92 -5.18 -22.37
N GLY A 202 -12.13 -4.11 -22.51
CA GLY A 202 -12.05 -3.33 -23.75
C GLY A 202 -11.42 -4.09 -24.93
N GLN A 203 -10.49 -5.03 -24.68
CA GLN A 203 -9.89 -5.86 -25.72
C GLN A 203 -10.80 -7.00 -26.17
N GLU A 204 -11.53 -7.62 -25.25
CA GLU A 204 -12.49 -8.68 -25.57
C GLU A 204 -13.68 -8.13 -26.41
N GLY A 205 -14.17 -6.94 -26.10
CA GLY A 205 -15.28 -6.30 -26.86
C GLY A 205 -14.92 -5.86 -28.28
N LEU A 206 -13.63 -5.62 -28.57
CA LEU A 206 -13.16 -5.31 -29.93
C LEU A 206 -13.03 -6.57 -30.79
N GLN A 207 -12.63 -7.71 -30.21
CA GLN A 207 -12.51 -8.99 -30.92
C GLN A 207 -13.88 -9.60 -31.27
N THR A 208 -14.89 -9.42 -30.43
CA THR A 208 -16.26 -9.87 -30.73
C THR A 208 -16.91 -9.06 -31.86
N LYS A 209 -16.55 -7.78 -32.02
CA LYS A 209 -17.07 -6.95 -33.12
C LYS A 209 -16.41 -7.23 -34.47
N SER A 210 -15.15 -7.67 -34.50
CA SER A 210 -14.45 -7.99 -35.75
C SER A 210 -14.80 -9.37 -36.32
N THR A 211 -15.51 -10.21 -35.56
CA THR A 211 -15.94 -11.55 -35.99
C THR A 211 -17.42 -11.61 -36.39
N SER A 212 -18.16 -10.52 -36.13
CA SER A 212 -19.59 -10.37 -36.47
C SER A 212 -19.84 -9.50 -37.72
N SER A 213 -18.79 -9.11 -38.45
CA SER A 213 -18.83 -8.32 -39.68
C SER A 213 -18.32 -9.13 -40.86
#